data_AF-A0A7M2SBZ2-F1
#
_entry.id   AF-A0A7M2SBZ2-F1
#
_cell.length_a   1.000
_cell.length_b   1.000
_cell.length_c   1.000
_cell.angle_alpha   90.00
_cell.angle_beta   90.00
_cell.angle_gamma   90.00
#
_symmetry.space_group_name_H-M   'P 1'
#
loop_
_entity.id
_entity.type
_entity.pdbx_description
1 polymer ?
#
loop_
_entity_poly.entity_id
_entity_poly.type
_entity_poly.pdbx_seq_one_letter_code
_entity_poly.pdbx_strand_id
1 'polypeptide(L)'
;MTSLELGELDHLREIERLALRVREAASDEGWLSYLDDPEGATPLQRSVNALARVLRHHHFDGDGCLEDDRPRIRLVGACVLKPGVMPAGVEETYEEVCARIGVEPRPEGWALWNTWSDGELKVTMVVTAVETTEGLFANWSRGRAVDPLTPLPSQIAVIRHGWIGPITFSPRGVSRTGLGGLPLS
;
A
#
# COMPACT_ATOMS: atom_id res chain seq x y z
N MET A 1 -27.57 -10.73 -38.31
CA MET A 1 -26.25 -10.62 -37.66
C MET A 1 -26.45 -10.92 -36.19
N THR A 2 -26.13 -12.14 -35.78
CA THR A 2 -26.21 -12.57 -34.38
C THR A 2 -25.07 -11.91 -33.61
N SER A 3 -25.41 -10.93 -32.76
CA SER A 3 -24.50 -10.46 -31.71
C SER A 3 -24.14 -11.70 -30.89
N LEU A 4 -22.89 -12.13 -30.97
CA LEU A 4 -22.36 -13.11 -30.01
C LEU A 4 -22.51 -12.44 -28.64
N GLU A 5 -23.42 -12.94 -27.80
CA GLU A 5 -23.43 -12.56 -26.40
C GLU A 5 -22.08 -12.98 -25.83
N LEU A 6 -21.18 -11.99 -25.70
CA LEU A 6 -19.90 -12.18 -25.04
C LEU A 6 -20.20 -12.74 -23.66
N GLY A 7 -19.60 -13.87 -23.31
CA GLY A 7 -19.65 -14.36 -21.94
C GLY A 7 -19.15 -13.27 -21.00
N GLU A 8 -19.60 -13.28 -19.75
CA GLU A 8 -19.23 -12.28 -18.74
C GLU A 8 -17.71 -12.01 -18.70
N LEU A 9 -16.91 -13.08 -18.78
CA LEU A 9 -15.45 -12.97 -18.82
C LEU A 9 -14.91 -12.23 -20.05
N ASP A 10 -15.50 -12.46 -21.22
CA ASP A 10 -15.08 -11.77 -22.46
C ASP A 10 -15.53 -10.30 -22.45
N HIS A 11 -16.64 -10.00 -21.80
CA HIS A 11 -17.06 -8.63 -21.54
C HIS A 11 -16.07 -7.90 -20.62
N LEU A 12 -15.65 -8.53 -19.51
CA LEU A 12 -14.65 -7.97 -18.60
C LEU A 12 -13.29 -7.76 -19.28
N ARG A 13 -12.85 -8.72 -20.12
CA ARG A 13 -11.63 -8.58 -20.93
C ARG A 13 -11.72 -7.41 -21.92
N GLU A 14 -12.87 -7.18 -22.53
CA GLU A 14 -13.07 -6.06 -23.42
C GLU A 14 -13.03 -4.72 -22.68
N ILE A 15 -13.60 -4.65 -21.46
CA ILE A 15 -13.48 -3.47 -20.59
C ILE A 15 -12.01 -3.20 -20.26
N GLU A 16 -11.25 -4.21 -19.85
CA GLU A 16 -9.82 -4.08 -19.56
C GLU A 16 -9.04 -3.58 -20.78
N ARG A 17 -9.29 -4.17 -21.96
CA ARG A 17 -8.66 -3.76 -23.22
C ARG A 17 -8.95 -2.29 -23.55
N LEU A 18 -10.20 -1.85 -23.39
CA LEU A 18 -10.58 -0.46 -23.65
C LEU A 18 -9.94 0.50 -22.63
N ALA A 19 -9.89 0.11 -21.36
CA ALA A 19 -9.27 0.89 -20.30
C ALA A 19 -7.77 1.10 -20.55
N LEU A 20 -7.06 0.05 -20.99
CA LEU A 20 -5.65 0.11 -21.38
C LEU A 20 -5.42 1.08 -22.55
N ARG A 21 -6.32 1.09 -23.55
CA ARG A 21 -6.24 2.03 -24.68
C ARG A 21 -6.41 3.48 -24.27
N VAL A 22 -7.32 3.77 -23.33
CA VAL A 22 -7.49 5.13 -22.79
C VAL A 22 -6.21 5.60 -22.10
N ARG A 23 -5.60 4.74 -21.28
CA ARG A 23 -4.33 5.02 -20.63
C ARG A 23 -3.20 5.28 -21.64
N GLU A 24 -3.08 4.43 -22.66
CA GLU A 24 -2.06 4.57 -23.70
C GLU A 24 -2.20 5.89 -24.45
N ALA A 25 -3.40 6.21 -24.93
CA ALA A 25 -3.67 7.49 -25.59
C ALA A 25 -3.32 8.68 -24.70
N ALA A 26 -3.65 8.62 -23.41
CA ALA A 26 -3.31 9.70 -22.47
C ALA A 26 -1.80 9.80 -22.15
N SER A 27 -1.05 8.70 -22.27
CA SER A 27 0.40 8.72 -22.01
C SER A 27 1.17 9.52 -23.05
N ASP A 28 0.65 9.64 -24.28
CA ASP A 28 1.25 10.43 -25.36
C ASP A 28 1.04 11.94 -25.19
N GLU A 29 0.14 12.36 -24.30
CA GLU A 29 -0.28 13.76 -24.12
C GLU A 29 0.55 14.53 -23.07
N GLY A 30 1.47 13.85 -22.36
CA GLY A 30 2.43 14.47 -21.44
C GLY A 30 1.88 15.00 -20.11
N TRP A 31 0.57 14.91 -19.85
CA TRP A 31 -0.05 15.32 -18.58
C TRP A 31 -0.42 14.15 -17.65
N LEU A 32 -0.33 12.91 -18.13
CA LEU A 32 -0.70 11.72 -17.37
C LEU A 32 0.14 11.61 -16.09
N SER A 33 -0.53 11.58 -14.93
CA SER A 33 0.12 11.44 -13.63
C SER A 33 -0.25 10.11 -12.97
N TYR A 34 0.76 9.41 -12.47
CA TYR A 34 0.59 8.24 -11.60
C TYR A 34 0.66 8.61 -10.10
N LEU A 35 0.87 9.88 -9.78
CA LEU A 35 0.86 10.42 -8.42
C LEU A 35 -0.46 11.14 -8.16
N ASP A 36 -0.50 11.99 -7.14
CA ASP A 36 -1.61 12.90 -6.87
C ASP A 36 -1.90 13.76 -8.12
N ASP A 37 -3.17 14.10 -8.32
CA ASP A 37 -3.58 14.87 -9.50
C ASP A 37 -3.03 16.31 -9.41
N PRO A 38 -2.43 16.85 -10.50
CA PRO A 38 -1.99 18.24 -10.52
C PRO A 38 -3.13 19.21 -10.20
N GLU A 39 -2.83 20.33 -9.54
CA GLU A 39 -3.85 21.32 -9.13
C GLU A 39 -4.72 21.81 -10.31
N GLY A 40 -4.11 21.93 -11.51
CA GLY A 40 -4.79 22.34 -12.74
C GLY A 40 -5.46 21.22 -13.55
N ALA A 41 -5.46 19.97 -13.06
CA ALA A 41 -6.03 18.85 -13.82
C ALA A 41 -7.54 18.98 -13.98
N THR A 42 -8.02 18.89 -15.22
CA THR A 42 -9.46 18.87 -15.55
C THR A 42 -10.13 17.62 -14.99
N PRO A 43 -11.48 17.60 -14.81
CA PRO A 43 -12.18 16.41 -14.34
C PRO A 43 -11.89 15.16 -15.17
N LEU A 44 -11.82 15.28 -16.51
CA LEU A 44 -11.48 14.16 -17.40
C LEU A 44 -10.05 13.66 -17.14
N GLN A 45 -9.07 14.56 -17.01
CA GLN A 45 -7.69 14.19 -16.72
C GLN A 45 -7.58 13.47 -15.37
N ARG A 46 -8.30 13.94 -14.34
CA ARG A 46 -8.36 13.26 -13.03
C ARG A 46 -8.95 11.85 -13.14
N SER A 47 -10.04 11.69 -13.91
CA SER A 47 -10.63 10.37 -14.15
C SER A 47 -9.69 9.43 -14.91
N VAL A 48 -8.99 9.93 -15.93
CA VAL A 48 -8.01 9.13 -16.69
C VAL A 48 -6.78 8.79 -15.84
N ASN A 49 -6.28 9.72 -15.03
CA ASN A 49 -5.21 9.45 -14.07
C ASN A 49 -5.65 8.38 -13.06
N ALA A 50 -6.88 8.48 -12.54
CA ALA A 50 -7.43 7.47 -11.63
C ALA A 50 -7.48 6.08 -12.28
N LEU A 51 -8.01 5.99 -13.51
CA LEU A 51 -8.04 4.75 -14.28
C LEU A 51 -6.62 4.20 -14.51
N ALA A 52 -5.68 5.05 -14.91
CA ALA A 52 -4.30 4.65 -15.15
C ALA A 52 -3.59 4.15 -13.88
N ARG A 53 -3.86 4.77 -12.72
CA ARG A 53 -3.37 4.33 -11.42
C ARG A 53 -3.94 2.95 -11.07
N VAL A 54 -5.26 2.78 -11.16
CA VAL A 54 -5.97 1.51 -10.90
C VAL A 54 -5.41 0.38 -11.76
N LEU A 55 -5.36 0.56 -13.09
CA LEU A 55 -4.82 -0.46 -14.01
C LEU A 55 -3.36 -0.83 -13.75
N ARG A 56 -2.59 0.07 -13.14
CA ARG A 56 -1.19 -0.17 -12.85
C ARG A 56 -1.04 -0.94 -11.54
N HIS A 57 -1.86 -0.67 -10.52
CA HIS A 57 -1.64 -1.15 -9.16
C HIS A 57 -1.92 -2.66 -8.99
N HIS A 58 -1.22 -3.28 -8.05
CA HIS A 58 -1.67 -4.56 -7.52
C HIS A 58 -2.74 -4.25 -6.47
N HIS A 59 -3.96 -4.73 -6.68
CA HIS A 59 -5.08 -4.51 -5.76
C HIS A 59 -4.99 -5.41 -4.55
N PHE A 60 -5.35 -4.88 -3.38
CA PHE A 60 -5.35 -5.59 -2.11
C PHE A 60 -6.41 -5.01 -1.17
N ASP A 61 -6.83 -5.79 -0.19
CA ASP A 61 -7.83 -5.36 0.79
C ASP A 61 -7.33 -4.14 1.58
N GLY A 62 -8.10 -3.06 1.56
CA GLY A 62 -7.70 -1.78 2.16
C GLY A 62 -6.84 -0.88 1.27
N ASP A 63 -6.76 -1.15 -0.04
CA ASP A 63 -6.14 -0.24 -1.02
C ASP A 63 -7.03 0.98 -1.39
N GLY A 64 -8.28 0.98 -0.91
CA GLY A 64 -9.29 2.01 -1.16
C GLY A 64 -9.98 1.91 -2.52
N CYS A 65 -9.89 0.78 -3.23
CA CYS A 65 -10.58 0.59 -4.50
C CYS A 65 -12.09 0.36 -4.35
N LEU A 66 -12.51 -0.25 -3.23
CA LEU A 66 -13.92 -0.55 -2.92
C LEU A 66 -14.47 0.29 -1.77
N GLU A 67 -13.65 1.15 -1.17
CA GLU A 67 -13.87 1.74 0.16
C GLU A 67 -13.46 3.22 0.18
N ASP A 68 -14.15 4.03 -0.63
CA ASP A 68 -13.76 5.42 -0.95
C ASP A 68 -13.81 6.41 0.22
N ASP A 69 -14.53 6.10 1.30
CA ASP A 69 -14.78 7.05 2.40
C ASP A 69 -13.73 7.02 3.52
N ARG A 70 -12.82 6.03 3.54
CA ARG A 70 -11.79 5.97 4.58
C ARG A 70 -10.57 6.80 4.18
N PRO A 71 -9.98 7.59 5.09
CA PRO A 71 -8.76 8.32 4.78
C PRO A 71 -7.60 7.34 4.56
N ARG A 72 -6.65 7.71 3.70
CA ARG A 72 -5.38 6.99 3.53
C ARG A 72 -4.40 7.41 4.62
N ILE A 73 -3.59 6.46 5.09
CA ILE A 73 -2.50 6.73 6.03
C ILE A 73 -1.16 6.68 5.30
N ARG A 74 -0.39 7.77 5.40
CA ARG A 74 0.95 7.82 4.84
C ARG A 74 1.90 6.99 5.68
N LEU A 75 2.56 6.02 5.07
CA LEU A 75 3.55 5.18 5.77
C LEU A 75 4.97 5.62 5.45
N VAL A 76 5.81 5.66 6.47
CA VAL A 76 7.28 5.72 6.34
C VAL A 76 7.78 4.40 5.77
N GLY A 77 7.21 3.33 6.29
CA GLY A 77 7.53 1.96 5.94
C GLY A 77 6.72 1.01 6.79
N ALA A 78 6.85 -0.27 6.49
CA ALA A 78 6.14 -1.31 7.20
C ALA A 78 6.98 -2.57 7.32
N CYS A 79 6.50 -3.48 8.16
CA CYS A 79 7.08 -4.81 8.36
C CYS A 79 5.96 -5.81 8.62
N VAL A 80 6.18 -7.07 8.23
CA VAL A 80 5.33 -8.20 8.56
C VAL A 80 6.14 -9.17 9.42
N LEU A 81 5.58 -9.56 10.56
CA LEU A 81 6.12 -10.55 11.47
C LEU A 81 5.21 -11.77 11.44
N LYS A 82 5.73 -12.92 10.99
CA LYS A 82 4.97 -14.17 10.92
C LYS A 82 5.73 -15.32 11.59
N PRO A 83 5.03 -16.28 12.21
CA PRO A 83 5.65 -17.53 12.64
C PRO A 83 6.41 -18.19 11.46
N GLY A 84 7.68 -18.55 11.69
CA GLY A 84 8.53 -19.22 10.69
C GLY A 84 9.01 -18.36 9.52
N VAL A 85 8.54 -17.11 9.38
CA VAL A 85 8.96 -16.17 8.33
C VAL A 85 9.24 -14.82 8.97
N MET A 86 10.38 -14.73 9.65
CA MET A 86 10.85 -13.47 10.24
C MET A 86 11.61 -12.63 9.21
N PRO A 87 11.56 -11.29 9.30
CA PRO A 87 12.34 -10.43 8.42
C PRO A 87 13.84 -10.69 8.53
N ALA A 88 14.56 -10.48 7.43
CA ALA A 88 16.01 -10.62 7.41
C ALA A 88 16.69 -9.70 8.45
N GLY A 89 17.68 -10.23 9.16
CA GLY A 89 18.41 -9.51 10.21
C GLY A 89 17.76 -9.54 11.59
N VAL A 90 16.58 -10.14 11.75
CA VAL A 90 15.97 -10.39 13.06
C VAL A 90 16.37 -11.78 13.56
N GLU A 91 17.15 -11.82 14.64
CA GLU A 91 17.57 -13.08 15.28
C GLU A 91 16.53 -13.60 16.28
N GLU A 92 15.70 -12.71 16.82
CA GLU A 92 14.64 -13.06 17.76
C GLU A 92 13.55 -13.93 17.10
N THR A 93 13.02 -14.88 17.86
CA THR A 93 11.85 -15.67 17.46
C THR A 93 10.60 -14.78 17.36
N TYR A 94 9.59 -15.27 16.63
CA TYR A 94 8.32 -14.56 16.48
C TYR A 94 7.68 -14.24 17.85
N GLU A 95 7.71 -15.19 18.78
CA GLU A 95 7.17 -15.08 20.13
C GLU A 95 7.91 -14.04 20.96
N GLU A 96 9.25 -14.01 20.88
CA GLU A 96 10.08 -13.02 21.57
C GLU A 96 9.80 -11.60 21.07
N VAL A 97 9.69 -11.42 19.74
CA VAL A 97 9.35 -10.12 19.17
C VAL A 97 7.93 -9.68 19.59
N CYS A 98 6.96 -10.60 19.59
CA CYS A 98 5.60 -10.32 20.04
C CYS A 98 5.58 -9.86 21.51
N ALA A 99 6.29 -10.57 22.39
CA ALA A 99 6.42 -10.19 23.79
C ALA A 99 7.07 -8.81 23.96
N ARG A 100 8.15 -8.52 23.20
CA ARG A 100 8.83 -7.22 23.23
C ARG A 100 7.94 -6.06 22.78
N ILE A 101 7.15 -6.26 21.73
CA ILE A 101 6.23 -5.22 21.24
C ILE A 101 4.91 -5.17 22.02
N GLY A 102 4.69 -6.13 22.93
CA GLY A 102 3.55 -6.21 23.86
C GLY A 102 2.26 -6.63 23.19
N VAL A 103 2.32 -7.64 22.33
CA VAL A 103 1.15 -8.28 21.72
C VAL A 103 1.22 -9.79 21.92
N GLU A 104 0.05 -10.43 21.94
CA GLU A 104 -0.02 -11.88 21.93
C GLU A 104 0.37 -12.44 20.54
N PRO A 105 1.15 -13.52 20.46
CA PRO A 105 1.44 -14.19 19.20
C PRO A 105 0.16 -14.69 18.50
N ARG A 106 0.15 -14.64 17.17
CA ARG A 106 -0.98 -15.07 16.34
C ARG A 106 -0.52 -15.86 15.12
N PRO A 107 -1.29 -16.86 14.66
CA PRO A 107 -0.94 -17.63 13.46
C PRO A 107 -0.80 -16.77 12.20
N GLU A 108 -1.66 -15.75 12.04
CA GLU A 108 -1.64 -14.86 10.88
C GLU A 108 -0.46 -13.89 10.89
N GLY A 109 0.17 -13.69 12.06
CA GLY A 109 1.22 -12.71 12.26
C GLY A 109 0.70 -11.31 12.63
N TRP A 110 1.64 -10.35 12.63
CA TRP A 110 1.39 -8.94 12.88
C TRP A 110 2.04 -8.07 11.80
N ALA A 111 1.39 -6.98 11.43
CA ALA A 111 1.99 -5.93 10.62
C ALA A 111 2.36 -4.74 11.50
N LEU A 112 3.54 -4.17 11.26
CA LEU A 112 4.03 -2.97 11.93
C LEU A 112 4.00 -1.83 10.91
N TRP A 113 3.13 -0.85 11.12
CA TRP A 113 3.01 0.32 10.25
C TRP A 113 3.71 1.50 10.92
N ASN A 114 4.86 1.90 10.36
CA ASN A 114 5.63 3.04 10.83
C ASN A 114 5.12 4.30 10.14
N THR A 115 4.68 5.28 10.92
CA THR A 115 4.04 6.51 10.43
C THR A 115 4.37 7.69 11.35
N TRP A 116 3.75 8.83 11.08
CA TRP A 116 3.78 10.02 11.91
C TRP A 116 2.37 10.28 12.45
N SER A 117 2.26 10.69 13.72
CA SER A 117 0.99 11.16 14.27
C SER A 117 0.66 12.57 13.79
N ASP A 118 -0.52 13.08 14.16
CA ASP A 118 -0.99 14.44 13.86
C ASP A 118 -0.09 15.59 14.40
N GLY A 119 0.98 15.26 15.14
CA GLY A 119 2.01 16.20 15.60
C GLY A 119 3.41 15.89 15.05
N GLU A 120 3.52 15.16 13.94
CA GLU A 120 4.79 14.70 13.33
C GLU A 120 5.64 13.81 14.27
N LEU A 121 5.05 13.27 15.34
CA LEU A 121 5.73 12.33 16.22
C LEU A 121 5.80 10.96 15.54
N LYS A 122 6.98 10.34 15.58
CA LYS A 122 7.20 8.98 15.08
C LYS A 122 6.37 7.99 15.90
N VAL A 123 5.55 7.20 15.22
CA VAL A 123 4.75 6.16 15.86
C VAL A 123 4.76 4.88 15.02
N THR A 124 4.59 3.75 15.70
CA THR A 124 4.36 2.45 15.07
C THR A 124 3.02 1.92 15.51
N MET A 125 2.16 1.59 14.55
CA MET A 125 0.90 0.91 14.78
C MET A 125 1.14 -0.59 14.57
N VAL A 126 0.89 -1.42 15.58
CA VAL A 126 0.87 -2.87 15.44
C VAL A 126 -0.54 -3.29 15.07
N VAL A 127 -0.71 -3.77 13.84
CA VAL A 127 -2.01 -4.00 13.22
C VAL A 127 -2.16 -5.42 12.70
N THR A 128 -3.41 -5.87 12.63
CA THR A 128 -3.80 -7.20 12.11
C THR A 128 -3.83 -7.27 10.58
N ALA A 129 -3.61 -6.14 9.89
CA ALA A 129 -3.71 -5.99 8.44
C ALA A 129 -2.49 -6.55 7.69
N VAL A 130 -2.20 -7.83 7.90
CA VAL A 130 -1.03 -8.52 7.35
C VAL A 130 -1.10 -8.61 5.82
N GLU A 131 -2.21 -9.11 5.27
CA GLU A 131 -2.40 -9.27 3.82
C GLU A 131 -2.38 -7.92 3.10
N THR A 132 -3.01 -6.89 3.68
CA THR A 132 -2.91 -5.49 3.21
C THR A 132 -1.44 -5.06 3.11
N THR A 133 -0.62 -5.39 4.09
CA THR A 133 0.80 -5.02 4.13
C THR A 133 1.61 -5.76 3.07
N GLU A 134 1.29 -7.03 2.80
CA GLU A 134 1.92 -7.80 1.72
C GLU A 134 1.54 -7.22 0.34
N GLY A 135 0.28 -6.81 0.16
CA GLY A 135 -0.18 -6.08 -1.03
C GLY A 135 0.54 -4.74 -1.23
N LEU A 136 0.83 -4.01 -0.15
CA LEU A 136 1.67 -2.81 -0.17
C LEU A 136 3.09 -3.14 -0.66
N PHE A 137 3.71 -4.18 -0.12
CA PHE A 137 5.06 -4.61 -0.55
C PHE A 137 5.11 -5.01 -2.03
N ALA A 138 4.05 -5.63 -2.56
CA ALA A 138 3.93 -5.90 -3.99
C ALA A 138 3.95 -4.60 -4.82
N ASN A 139 3.34 -3.52 -4.36
CA ASN A 139 3.40 -2.23 -5.05
C ASN A 139 4.74 -1.52 -4.84
N TRP A 140 5.27 -1.49 -3.62
CA TRP A 140 6.51 -0.79 -3.27
C TRP A 140 7.73 -1.40 -3.95
N SER A 141 7.80 -2.73 -4.07
CA SER A 141 8.87 -3.42 -4.83
C SER A 141 8.92 -3.01 -6.31
N ARG A 142 7.84 -2.44 -6.84
CA ARG A 142 7.74 -1.88 -8.20
C ARG A 142 7.89 -0.35 -8.24
N GLY A 143 8.34 0.26 -7.13
CA GLY A 143 8.52 1.70 -6.98
C GLY A 143 7.23 2.51 -6.90
N ARG A 144 6.07 1.86 -6.64
CA ARG A 144 4.76 2.53 -6.63
C ARG A 144 4.45 3.01 -5.22
N ALA A 145 4.30 4.33 -5.06
CA ALA A 145 4.02 4.97 -3.78
C ALA A 145 2.54 4.85 -3.38
N VAL A 146 2.07 3.62 -3.12
CA VAL A 146 0.71 3.35 -2.64
C VAL A 146 0.67 3.45 -1.12
N ASP A 147 -0.33 4.15 -0.61
CA ASP A 147 -0.65 4.26 0.82
C ASP A 147 -1.96 3.49 1.11
N PRO A 148 -2.01 2.66 2.16
CA PRO A 148 -3.23 1.95 2.53
C PRO A 148 -4.25 2.91 3.15
N LEU A 149 -5.48 2.44 3.27
CA LEU A 149 -6.47 3.06 4.14
C LEU A 149 -6.03 3.02 5.61
N THR A 150 -6.42 4.03 6.38
CA THR A 150 -6.25 4.05 7.83
C THR A 150 -6.90 2.80 8.42
N PRO A 151 -6.18 2.06 9.28
CA PRO A 151 -6.69 0.81 9.81
C PRO A 151 -7.89 1.09 10.72
N LEU A 152 -8.85 0.15 10.75
CA LEU A 152 -9.95 0.25 11.69
C LEU A 152 -9.44 0.18 13.14
N PRO A 153 -10.13 0.80 14.11
CA PRO A 153 -9.75 0.68 15.51
C PRO A 153 -9.61 -0.79 15.98
N SER A 154 -10.46 -1.69 15.48
CA SER A 154 -10.41 -3.13 15.76
C SER A 154 -9.20 -3.85 15.16
N GLN A 155 -8.55 -3.26 14.16
CA GLN A 155 -7.35 -3.81 13.54
C GLN A 155 -6.07 -3.39 14.28
N ILE A 156 -6.14 -2.40 15.18
CA ILE A 156 -4.98 -1.89 15.93
C ILE A 156 -4.90 -2.62 17.27
N ALA A 157 -3.83 -3.37 17.50
CA ALA A 157 -3.59 -4.01 18.79
C ALA A 157 -2.90 -3.07 19.78
N VAL A 158 -1.88 -2.34 19.32
CA VAL A 158 -1.16 -1.37 20.15
C VAL A 158 -0.51 -0.29 19.28
N ILE A 159 -0.37 0.91 19.84
CA ILE A 159 0.41 2.01 19.26
C ILE A 159 1.65 2.23 20.13
N ARG A 160 2.83 2.27 19.51
CA ARG A 160 4.12 2.50 20.17
C ARG A 160 4.72 3.82 19.70
N HIS A 161 5.40 4.52 20.60
CA HIS A 161 6.21 5.68 20.25
C HIS A 161 7.53 5.26 19.61
N GLY A 162 7.95 6.02 18.60
CA GLY A 162 9.09 5.69 17.77
C GLY A 162 8.74 4.73 16.62
N TRP A 163 9.66 4.63 15.67
CA TRP A 163 9.63 3.57 14.66
C TRP A 163 10.36 2.35 15.21
N ILE A 164 9.73 1.18 15.13
CA ILE A 164 10.26 -0.05 15.71
C ILE A 164 10.34 -1.18 14.68
N GLY A 165 11.28 -2.09 14.92
CA GLY A 165 11.51 -3.26 14.10
C GLY A 165 12.26 -2.96 12.80
N PRO A 166 12.55 -3.99 11.99
CA PRO A 166 13.06 -3.79 10.65
C PRO A 166 12.00 -3.03 9.83
N ILE A 167 12.43 -2.18 8.90
CA ILE A 167 11.53 -1.31 8.13
C ILE A 167 11.77 -1.53 6.64
N THR A 168 10.76 -2.06 5.95
CA THR A 168 10.69 -1.90 4.50
C THR A 168 10.15 -0.51 4.22
N PHE A 169 10.99 0.39 3.73
CA PHE A 169 10.59 1.77 3.48
C PHE A 169 9.61 1.87 2.31
N SER A 170 8.61 2.74 2.45
CA SER A 170 7.77 3.14 1.33
C SER A 170 8.60 4.02 0.37
N PRO A 171 8.29 4.06 -0.93
CA PRO A 171 8.98 4.96 -1.86
C PRO A 171 8.95 6.43 -1.42
N ARG A 172 7.84 6.88 -0.78
CA ARG A 172 7.74 8.21 -0.16
C ARG A 172 8.61 8.32 1.09
N GLY A 173 8.64 7.30 1.95
CA GLY A 173 9.48 7.24 3.15
C GLY A 173 10.96 7.41 2.82
N VAL A 174 11.45 6.75 1.76
CA VAL A 174 12.82 6.92 1.26
C VAL A 174 13.12 8.38 0.89
N SER A 175 12.25 9.03 0.12
CA SER A 175 12.43 10.43 -0.29
C SER A 175 12.44 11.41 0.89
N ARG A 176 11.60 11.18 1.91
CA ARG A 176 11.44 12.09 3.06
C ARG A 176 12.51 11.90 4.13
N THR A 177 13.08 10.69 4.25
CA THR A 177 14.13 10.38 5.23
C THR A 177 15.55 10.55 4.67
N GLY A 178 15.70 10.73 3.35
CA GLY A 178 17.01 10.82 2.69
C GLY A 178 17.76 9.48 2.63
N LEU A 179 17.12 8.37 2.98
CA LEU A 179 17.70 7.02 2.99
C LEU A 179 17.67 6.33 1.62
N GLY A 180 17.63 7.11 0.53
CA GLY A 180 17.73 6.62 -0.84
C GLY A 180 19.10 6.05 -1.14
N GLY A 181 19.44 4.92 -0.55
CA GLY A 181 20.70 4.21 -0.78
C GLY A 181 21.34 3.50 0.41
N LEU A 182 20.74 3.50 1.61
CA LEU A 182 21.34 2.83 2.78
C LEU A 182 20.33 1.94 3.51
N PRO A 183 20.59 0.63 3.65
CA PRO A 183 19.90 -0.16 4.65
C PRO A 183 20.33 0.34 6.04
N LEU A 184 19.36 0.62 6.91
CA LEU A 184 19.65 0.76 8.34
C LEU A 184 19.64 -0.64 8.93
N SER A 185 20.85 -1.11 9.23
CA SER A 185 21.17 -2.28 10.05
C SER A 185 20.70 -2.09 11.50
#